data_AF-A0A1T1CAC2-F1
#
_entry.id   AF-A0A1T1CAC2-F1
#
_cell.length_a   1.000
_cell.length_b   1.000
_cell.length_c   1.000
_cell.angle_alpha   90.00
_cell.angle_beta   90.00
_cell.angle_gamma   90.00
#
_symmetry.space_group_name_H-M   'P 1'
#
loop_
_entity.id
_entity.type
_entity.pdbx_description
1 polymer ?
#
loop_
_entity_poly.entity_id
_entity_poly.type
_entity_poly.pdbx_seq_one_letter_code
_entity_poly.pdbx_strand_id
1 'polypeptide(L)'
;MDPVLQLRIIENKDWATALFVLSLLLIAFTKSAFENRFSDFTKLIYSDKYIKLYRDSIHLMSGFTIALFIVQIIAFSFFVQLFLSSYGRASKTDWMLFIQLFTFITYFVLAKFLIEKIIATAFKIEDFMEQYNLRKVTYRTYMGLFILPLDLILYYYDAFSKDLFIPIFIIALIINLFTYLLTIKSYQNAIMSKLFYFILYLCALEIAPYYFMYYWFAKGILRQY
;
A
#
# COMPACT_ATOMS: atom_id res chain seq x y z
N MET A 1 -14.72 46.32 -25.22
CA MET A 1 -15.15 44.92 -25.07
C MET A 1 -13.91 44.17 -24.67
N ASP A 2 -13.65 44.13 -23.37
CA ASP A 2 -12.40 43.61 -22.82
C ASP A 2 -12.30 42.11 -23.12
N PRO A 3 -11.14 41.62 -23.57
CA PRO A 3 -10.96 40.20 -23.76
C PRO A 3 -11.01 39.55 -22.38
N VAL A 4 -12.09 38.80 -22.13
CA VAL A 4 -12.21 37.93 -20.96
C VAL A 4 -11.09 36.89 -21.09
N LEU A 5 -9.96 37.15 -20.43
CA LEU A 5 -8.90 36.17 -20.24
C LEU A 5 -9.53 34.98 -19.53
N GLN A 6 -9.87 33.95 -20.30
CA GLN A 6 -10.10 32.64 -19.74
C GLN A 6 -8.78 32.18 -19.17
N LEU A 7 -8.65 32.32 -17.85
CA LEU A 7 -7.56 31.80 -17.06
C LEU A 7 -7.61 30.28 -17.25
N ARG A 8 -6.91 29.77 -18.28
CA ARG A 8 -6.65 28.35 -18.45
C ARG A 8 -5.83 27.98 -17.22
N ILE A 9 -6.49 27.48 -16.19
CA ILE A 9 -5.82 26.82 -15.08
C ILE A 9 -5.06 25.69 -15.76
N ILE A 10 -3.75 25.87 -15.93
CA ILE A 10 -2.85 24.84 -16.40
C ILE A 10 -2.82 23.86 -15.24
N GLU A 11 -3.78 22.92 -15.21
CA GLU A 11 -3.71 21.75 -14.37
C GLU A 11 -2.41 21.04 -14.77
N ASN A 12 -1.37 21.22 -13.96
CA ASN A 12 -0.08 20.61 -14.19
C ASN A 12 -0.23 19.10 -13.94
N LYS A 13 -0.52 18.34 -14.99
CA LYS A 13 -0.65 16.87 -14.97
C LYS A 13 0.67 16.17 -15.28
N ASP A 14 1.68 16.92 -15.73
CA ASP A 14 2.92 16.37 -16.27
C ASP A 14 3.69 15.56 -15.22
N TRP A 15 3.67 16.01 -13.95
CA TRP A 15 4.29 15.29 -12.85
C TRP A 15 3.62 13.93 -12.58
N ALA A 16 2.29 13.84 -12.70
CA ALA A 16 1.55 12.60 -12.47
C ALA A 16 1.83 11.61 -13.61
N THR A 17 1.83 12.07 -14.86
CA THR A 17 2.24 11.26 -16.03
C THR A 17 3.65 10.69 -15.83
N ALA A 18 4.60 11.53 -15.40
CA ALA A 18 5.97 11.11 -15.16
C ALA A 18 6.06 9.99 -14.10
N LEU A 19 5.28 10.07 -13.02
CA LEU A 19 5.25 9.03 -11.99
C LEU A 19 4.58 7.73 -12.44
N PHE A 20 3.52 7.79 -13.25
CA PHE A 20 2.93 6.60 -13.86
C PHE A 20 3.92 5.91 -14.80
N VAL A 21 4.60 6.67 -15.66
CA VAL A 21 5.64 6.15 -16.56
C VAL A 21 6.79 5.55 -15.76
N LEU A 22 7.28 6.23 -14.72
CA LEU A 22 8.31 5.71 -13.83
C LEU A 22 7.90 4.39 -13.20
N SER A 23 6.65 4.27 -12.74
CA SER A 23 6.12 3.04 -12.14
C SER A 23 6.07 1.90 -13.16
N LEU A 24 5.62 2.16 -14.38
CA LEU A 24 5.62 1.17 -15.47
C LEU A 24 7.03 0.75 -15.87
N LEU A 25 7.99 1.68 -15.90
CA LEU A 25 9.39 1.37 -16.15
C LEU A 25 9.99 0.49 -15.06
N LEU A 26 9.69 0.76 -13.79
CA LEU A 26 10.11 -0.10 -12.67
C LEU A 26 9.51 -1.51 -12.78
N ILE A 27 8.24 -1.64 -13.16
CA ILE A 27 7.60 -2.95 -13.40
C ILE A 27 8.28 -3.67 -14.58
N ALA A 28 8.53 -2.98 -15.69
CA ALA A 28 9.19 -3.57 -16.85
C ALA A 28 10.63 -4.00 -16.53
N PHE A 29 11.37 -3.17 -15.80
CA PHE A 29 12.73 -3.48 -15.35
C PHE A 29 12.76 -4.68 -14.41
N THR A 30 11.87 -4.73 -13.40
CA THR A 30 11.80 -5.87 -12.47
C THR A 30 11.40 -7.16 -13.16
N LYS A 31 10.46 -7.11 -14.13
CA LYS A 31 10.11 -8.24 -14.98
C LYS A 31 11.31 -8.70 -15.82
N SER A 32 12.06 -7.79 -16.41
CA SER A 32 13.21 -8.12 -17.26
C SER A 32 14.39 -8.68 -16.46
N ALA A 33 14.67 -8.12 -15.28
CA ALA A 33 15.80 -8.54 -14.45
C ALA A 33 15.52 -9.83 -13.66
N PHE A 34 14.25 -10.10 -13.33
CA PHE A 34 13.84 -11.22 -12.48
C PHE A 34 12.64 -11.99 -13.05
N GLU A 35 12.71 -12.38 -14.32
CA GLU A 35 11.59 -12.96 -15.08
C GLU A 35 10.92 -14.16 -14.40
N ASN A 36 11.71 -15.16 -13.99
CA ASN A 36 11.20 -16.35 -13.31
C ASN A 36 10.46 -16.00 -12.00
N ARG A 37 11.03 -15.07 -11.23
CA ARG A 37 10.44 -14.62 -9.96
C ARG A 37 9.19 -13.78 -10.18
N PHE A 38 9.16 -12.94 -11.20
CA PHE A 38 7.97 -12.16 -11.57
C PHE A 38 6.82 -13.06 -12.07
N SER A 39 7.14 -14.12 -12.84
CA SER A 39 6.17 -15.13 -13.28
C SER A 39 5.56 -15.88 -12.10
N ASP A 40 6.36 -16.28 -11.11
CA ASP A 40 5.85 -16.89 -9.88
C ASP A 40 5.06 -15.87 -9.03
N PHE A 41 5.48 -14.60 -8.98
CA PHE A 41 4.81 -13.53 -8.24
C PHE A 41 3.42 -13.19 -8.83
N THR A 42 3.30 -13.10 -10.15
CA THR A 42 2.00 -12.83 -10.82
C THR A 42 0.95 -13.92 -10.56
N LYS A 43 1.41 -15.15 -10.32
CA LYS A 43 0.58 -16.32 -10.01
C LYS A 43 0.17 -16.42 -8.54
N LEU A 44 0.43 -15.40 -7.70
CA LEU A 44 0.09 -15.42 -6.27
C LEU A 44 -1.39 -15.71 -5.98
N ILE A 45 -2.31 -15.32 -6.88
CA ILE A 45 -3.75 -15.61 -6.74
C ILE A 45 -4.04 -17.12 -6.79
N TYR A 46 -3.28 -17.87 -7.59
CA TYR A 46 -3.54 -19.27 -7.88
C TYR A 46 -2.56 -20.23 -7.20
N SER A 47 -1.38 -19.74 -6.81
CA SER A 47 -0.31 -20.60 -6.31
C SER A 47 0.49 -19.94 -5.20
N ASP A 48 0.61 -20.65 -4.07
CA ASP A 48 1.55 -20.33 -3.00
C ASP A 48 3.02 -20.59 -3.38
N LYS A 49 3.31 -20.99 -4.63
CA LYS A 49 4.66 -21.34 -5.09
C LYS A 49 5.66 -20.24 -4.77
N TYR A 50 5.35 -18.98 -5.08
CA TYR A 50 6.23 -17.85 -4.76
C TYR A 50 6.57 -17.78 -3.26
N ILE A 51 5.56 -17.95 -2.40
CA ILE A 51 5.71 -17.82 -0.95
C ILE A 51 6.53 -18.98 -0.38
N LYS A 52 6.40 -20.17 -0.96
CA LYS A 52 7.15 -21.37 -0.58
C LYS A 52 8.60 -21.34 -1.07
N LEU A 53 8.84 -20.85 -2.29
CA LEU A 53 10.18 -20.85 -2.92
C LEU A 53 11.07 -19.71 -2.42
N TYR A 54 10.49 -18.53 -2.13
CA TYR A 54 11.23 -17.33 -1.73
C TYR A 54 11.04 -17.00 -0.25
N ARG A 55 10.97 -18.04 0.60
CA ARG A 55 10.71 -17.90 2.05
C ARG A 55 11.87 -17.26 2.82
N ASP A 56 13.09 -17.29 2.28
CA ASP A 56 14.29 -16.84 2.98
C ASP A 56 14.46 -15.31 2.99
N SER A 57 14.90 -14.78 4.14
CA SER A 57 15.01 -13.35 4.43
C SER A 57 16.03 -12.61 3.57
N ILE A 58 17.00 -13.31 2.98
CA ILE A 58 17.95 -12.75 2.01
C ILE A 58 17.22 -12.22 0.76
N HIS A 59 16.04 -12.76 0.44
CA HIS A 59 15.22 -12.30 -0.69
C HIS A 59 14.30 -11.11 -0.37
N LEU A 60 14.15 -10.71 0.91
CA LEU A 60 13.40 -9.52 1.33
C LEU A 60 14.06 -8.23 0.86
N MET A 61 15.37 -8.15 1.05
CA MET A 61 16.21 -7.01 0.66
C MET A 61 16.76 -7.15 -0.77
N SER A 62 16.12 -7.97 -1.60
CA SER A 62 16.46 -8.03 -3.01
C SER A 62 15.92 -6.80 -3.75
N GLY A 63 16.65 -6.34 -4.76
CA GLY A 63 16.21 -5.22 -5.62
C GLY A 63 14.82 -5.43 -6.22
N PHE A 64 14.39 -6.68 -6.40
CA PHE A 64 13.03 -7.03 -6.81
C PHE A 64 11.95 -6.51 -5.85
N THR A 65 12.05 -6.85 -4.56
CA THR A 65 11.06 -6.46 -3.55
C THR A 65 11.07 -4.95 -3.34
N ILE A 66 12.24 -4.32 -3.33
CA ILE A 66 12.39 -2.87 -3.14
C ILE A 66 11.75 -2.11 -4.31
N ALA A 67 12.03 -2.50 -5.55
CA ALA A 67 11.47 -1.82 -6.72
C ALA A 67 9.93 -1.94 -6.76
N LEU A 68 9.38 -3.13 -6.51
CA LEU A 68 7.92 -3.29 -6.47
C LEU A 68 7.29 -2.60 -5.25
N PHE A 69 8.02 -2.49 -4.14
CA PHE A 69 7.57 -1.72 -2.98
C PHE A 69 7.43 -0.23 -3.28
N ILE A 70 8.36 0.36 -4.06
CA ILE A 70 8.24 1.77 -4.52
C ILE A 70 6.99 1.95 -5.38
N VAL A 71 6.77 1.06 -6.36
CA VAL A 71 5.57 1.05 -7.21
C VAL A 71 4.31 0.97 -6.37
N GLN A 72 4.32 0.12 -5.34
CA GLN A 72 3.21 -0.03 -4.42
C GLN A 72 2.90 1.27 -3.66
N ILE A 73 3.91 1.97 -3.13
CA ILE A 73 3.68 3.24 -2.43
C ILE A 73 3.07 4.27 -3.39
N ILE A 74 3.62 4.40 -4.61
CA ILE A 74 3.11 5.33 -5.62
C ILE A 74 1.62 5.06 -5.91
N ALA A 75 1.25 3.80 -6.14
CA ALA A 75 -0.13 3.40 -6.37
C ALA A 75 -1.04 3.79 -5.19
N PHE A 76 -0.68 3.41 -3.95
CA PHE A 76 -1.51 3.77 -2.80
C PHE A 76 -1.64 5.30 -2.59
N SER A 77 -0.59 6.07 -2.86
CA SER A 77 -0.64 7.53 -2.76
C SER A 77 -1.60 8.14 -3.79
N PHE A 78 -1.57 7.68 -5.05
CA PHE A 78 -2.51 8.12 -6.07
C PHE A 78 -3.94 7.73 -5.73
N PHE A 79 -4.16 6.48 -5.31
CA PHE A 79 -5.47 6.00 -4.91
C PHE A 79 -6.10 6.87 -3.80
N VAL A 80 -5.33 7.19 -2.75
CA VAL A 80 -5.80 8.05 -1.65
C VAL A 80 -6.08 9.47 -2.15
N GLN A 81 -5.21 10.05 -2.98
CA GLN A 81 -5.42 11.39 -3.52
C GLN A 81 -6.68 11.48 -4.40
N LEU A 82 -6.89 10.50 -5.29
CA LEU A 82 -8.07 10.40 -6.14
C LEU A 82 -9.34 10.23 -5.31
N PHE A 83 -9.28 9.41 -4.26
CA PHE A 83 -10.37 9.25 -3.31
C PHE A 83 -10.72 10.60 -2.64
N LEU A 84 -9.76 11.34 -2.09
CA LEU A 84 -10.03 12.66 -1.49
C LEU A 84 -10.58 13.67 -2.51
N SER A 85 -10.09 13.63 -3.75
CA SER A 85 -10.57 14.50 -4.82
C SER A 85 -12.03 14.22 -5.20
N SER A 86 -12.46 12.95 -5.19
CA SER A 86 -13.86 12.57 -5.48
C SER A 86 -14.85 13.20 -4.49
N TYR A 87 -14.47 13.36 -3.23
CA TYR A 87 -15.29 14.05 -2.21
C TYR A 87 -15.13 15.57 -2.18
N GLY A 88 -14.35 16.16 -3.10
CA GLY A 88 -14.08 17.59 -3.13
C GLY A 88 -13.24 18.10 -1.95
N ARG A 89 -12.50 17.21 -1.27
CA ARG A 89 -11.62 17.57 -0.13
C ARG A 89 -10.18 17.89 -0.56
N ALA A 90 -9.79 17.54 -1.77
CA ALA A 90 -8.46 17.75 -2.32
C ALA A 90 -8.53 17.98 -3.84
N SER A 91 -7.46 18.50 -4.43
CA SER A 91 -7.29 18.52 -5.88
C SER A 91 -6.52 17.28 -6.36
N LYS A 92 -7.02 16.66 -7.44
CA LYS A 92 -6.36 15.54 -8.13
C LYS A 92 -4.99 15.88 -8.70
N THR A 93 -4.73 17.16 -9.00
CA THR A 93 -3.48 17.63 -9.65
C THR A 93 -2.51 18.31 -8.68
N ASP A 94 -2.83 18.30 -7.38
CA ASP A 94 -1.96 18.89 -6.36
C ASP A 94 -0.76 17.99 -6.08
N TRP A 95 0.41 18.42 -6.56
CA TRP A 95 1.69 17.74 -6.38
C TRP A 95 2.17 17.77 -4.92
N MET A 96 1.81 18.80 -4.15
CA MET A 96 2.23 18.95 -2.76
C MET A 96 1.47 17.97 -1.87
N LEU A 97 0.16 17.82 -2.09
CA LEU A 97 -0.64 16.79 -1.44
C LEU A 97 -0.14 15.38 -1.77
N PHE A 98 0.24 15.13 -3.02
CA PHE A 98 0.83 13.84 -3.41
C PHE A 98 2.09 13.52 -2.59
N ILE A 99 3.04 14.47 -2.51
CA ILE A 99 4.29 14.27 -1.76
C ILE A 99 4.01 14.05 -0.27
N GLN A 100 3.06 14.79 0.32
CA GLN A 100 2.66 14.57 1.72
C GLN A 100 2.09 13.16 1.94
N LEU A 101 1.20 12.69 1.05
CA LEU A 101 0.63 11.35 1.13
C LEU A 101 1.71 10.27 0.91
N PHE A 102 2.58 10.46 -0.08
CA PHE A 102 3.70 9.55 -0.37
C PHE A 102 4.64 9.41 0.82
N THR A 103 5.08 10.53 1.40
CA THR A 103 5.97 10.53 2.57
C THR A 103 5.29 9.94 3.80
N PHE A 104 4.02 10.29 4.06
CA PHE A 104 3.25 9.74 5.17
C PHE A 104 3.09 8.21 5.07
N ILE A 105 2.67 7.70 3.90
CA ILE A 105 2.50 6.25 3.67
C ILE A 105 3.85 5.54 3.80
N THR A 106 4.92 6.10 3.22
CA THR A 106 6.28 5.54 3.31
C THR A 106 6.73 5.43 4.77
N TYR A 107 6.63 6.54 5.51
CA TYR A 107 7.02 6.59 6.92
C TYR A 107 6.21 5.61 7.76
N PHE A 108 4.89 5.58 7.59
CA PHE A 108 3.99 4.68 8.31
C PHE A 108 4.37 3.21 8.10
N VAL A 109 4.63 2.82 6.85
CA VAL A 109 5.01 1.44 6.51
C VAL A 109 6.39 1.08 7.05
N LEU A 110 7.38 1.97 6.92
CA LEU A 110 8.74 1.74 7.42
C LEU A 110 8.78 1.69 8.95
N ALA A 111 8.08 2.60 9.63
CA ALA A 111 7.97 2.61 11.08
C ALA A 111 7.34 1.29 11.59
N LYS A 112 6.24 0.85 10.97
CA LYS A 112 5.64 -0.45 11.29
C LYS A 112 6.64 -1.60 11.13
N PHE A 113 7.36 -1.64 10.01
CA PHE A 113 8.37 -2.67 9.75
C PHE A 113 9.50 -2.69 10.78
N LEU A 114 10.01 -1.51 11.18
CA LEU A 114 11.09 -1.41 12.16
C LEU A 114 10.66 -1.91 13.54
N ILE A 115 9.45 -1.53 13.98
CA ILE A 115 8.96 -1.96 15.30
C ILE A 115 8.66 -3.47 15.29
N GLU A 116 8.13 -4.02 14.20
CA GLU A 116 7.98 -5.48 14.01
C GLU A 116 9.31 -6.20 14.19
N LYS A 117 10.39 -5.65 13.63
CA LYS A 117 11.73 -6.22 13.72
C LYS A 117 12.28 -6.17 15.15
N ILE A 118 12.11 -5.04 15.86
CA ILE A 118 12.55 -4.89 17.26
C ILE A 118 11.85 -5.92 18.16
N ILE A 119 10.53 -6.07 18.01
CA ILE A 119 9.73 -7.04 18.76
C ILE A 119 10.21 -8.46 18.45
N ALA A 120 10.40 -8.78 17.17
CA ALA A 120 10.87 -10.09 16.75
C ALA A 120 12.22 -10.46 17.40
N THR A 121 13.15 -9.51 17.45
CA THR A 121 14.45 -9.70 18.09
C THR A 121 14.38 -9.78 19.60
N ALA A 122 13.52 -8.97 20.25
CA ALA A 122 13.32 -9.03 21.68
C ALA A 122 12.78 -10.39 22.16
N PHE A 123 11.96 -11.05 21.33
CA PHE A 123 11.32 -12.32 21.65
C PHE A 123 11.99 -13.56 21.03
N LYS A 124 13.12 -13.38 20.32
CA LYS A 124 13.85 -14.46 19.61
C LYS A 124 12.96 -15.28 18.67
N ILE A 125 12.09 -14.58 17.94
CA ILE A 125 11.16 -15.15 16.94
C ILE A 125 11.39 -14.54 15.55
N GLU A 126 12.62 -14.13 15.26
CA GLU A 126 13.03 -13.42 14.05
C GLU A 126 12.61 -14.18 12.78
N ASP A 127 12.93 -15.47 12.69
CA ASP A 127 12.64 -16.28 11.51
C ASP A 127 11.14 -16.34 11.18
N PHE A 128 10.30 -16.46 12.22
CA PHE A 128 8.86 -16.49 12.05
C PHE A 128 8.32 -15.12 11.61
N MET A 129 8.76 -14.05 12.28
CA MET A 129 8.28 -12.69 12.00
C MET A 129 8.78 -12.18 10.64
N GLU A 130 9.99 -12.52 10.22
CA GLU A 130 10.52 -12.18 8.90
C GLU A 130 9.72 -12.84 7.77
N GLN A 131 9.37 -14.13 7.91
CA GLN A 131 8.53 -14.83 6.94
C GLN A 131 7.10 -14.27 6.89
N TYR A 132 6.55 -13.95 8.06
CA TYR A 132 5.23 -13.32 8.15
C TYR A 132 5.21 -11.94 7.50
N ASN A 133 6.25 -11.14 7.72
CA ASN A 133 6.40 -9.81 7.12
C ASN A 133 6.62 -9.88 5.61
N LEU A 134 7.41 -10.84 5.12
CA LEU A 134 7.61 -11.08 3.69
C LEU A 134 6.28 -11.31 2.99
N ARG A 135 5.44 -12.16 3.57
CA ARG A 135 4.15 -12.49 3.00
C ARG A 135 3.22 -11.28 2.98
N LYS A 136 3.13 -10.53 4.09
CA LYS A 136 2.34 -9.27 4.17
C LYS A 136 2.77 -8.26 3.10
N VAL A 137 4.08 -8.00 2.98
CA VAL A 137 4.61 -7.07 1.97
C VAL A 137 4.30 -7.57 0.57
N THR A 138 4.55 -8.85 0.29
CA THR A 138 4.32 -9.47 -1.03
C THR A 138 2.87 -9.32 -1.48
N TYR A 139 1.89 -9.64 -0.63
CA TYR A 139 0.48 -9.48 -1.01
C TYR A 139 0.08 -8.01 -1.18
N ARG A 140 0.59 -7.11 -0.33
CA ARG A 140 0.28 -5.68 -0.45
C ARG A 140 0.89 -5.08 -1.73
N THR A 141 2.10 -5.50 -2.07
CA THR A 141 2.77 -5.15 -3.32
C THR A 141 2.03 -5.70 -4.53
N TYR A 142 1.52 -6.93 -4.42
CA TYR A 142 0.68 -7.54 -5.45
C TYR A 142 -0.58 -6.71 -5.69
N MET A 143 -1.29 -6.29 -4.64
CA MET A 143 -2.45 -5.40 -4.75
C MET A 143 -2.09 -4.04 -5.37
N GLY A 144 -0.93 -3.48 -5.01
CA GLY A 144 -0.43 -2.24 -5.61
C GLY A 144 -0.30 -2.33 -7.14
N LEU A 145 0.06 -3.49 -7.69
CA LEU A 145 0.12 -3.68 -9.15
C LEU A 145 -1.25 -3.62 -9.84
N PHE A 146 -2.33 -4.03 -9.17
CA PHE A 146 -3.69 -3.93 -9.72
C PHE A 146 -4.29 -2.54 -9.52
N ILE A 147 -3.96 -1.88 -8.42
CA ILE A 147 -4.42 -0.52 -8.11
C ILE A 147 -3.80 0.48 -9.10
N LEU A 148 -2.53 0.32 -9.49
CA LEU A 148 -1.86 1.25 -10.41
C LEU A 148 -2.56 1.48 -11.77
N PRO A 149 -2.95 0.45 -12.56
CA PRO A 149 -3.68 0.67 -13.80
C PRO A 149 -5.09 1.23 -13.55
N LEU A 150 -5.72 0.90 -12.42
CA LEU A 150 -7.00 1.48 -12.03
C LEU A 150 -6.86 2.99 -11.76
N ASP A 151 -5.83 3.40 -11.02
CA ASP A 151 -5.52 4.80 -10.76
C ASP A 151 -5.25 5.58 -12.04
N LEU A 152 -4.54 4.98 -13.00
CA LEU A 152 -4.29 5.60 -14.30
C LEU A 152 -5.61 5.90 -15.03
N ILE A 153 -6.53 4.93 -15.07
CA ILE A 153 -7.85 5.11 -15.70
C ILE A 153 -8.65 6.19 -14.95
N LEU A 154 -8.70 6.12 -13.62
CA LEU A 154 -9.43 7.07 -12.78
C LEU A 154 -8.86 8.50 -12.84
N TYR A 155 -7.55 8.66 -13.04
CA TYR A 155 -6.87 9.95 -13.08
C TYR A 155 -7.19 10.73 -14.36
N TYR A 156 -7.19 10.05 -15.52
CA TYR A 156 -7.41 10.69 -16.82
C TYR A 156 -8.88 10.73 -17.26
N TYR A 157 -9.72 9.83 -16.74
CA TYR A 157 -11.13 9.77 -17.10
C TYR A 157 -12.01 10.46 -16.04
N ASP A 158 -12.38 11.72 -16.32
CA ASP A 158 -13.13 12.58 -15.39
C ASP A 158 -14.63 12.28 -15.31
N ALA A 159 -15.16 11.38 -16.15
CA ALA A 159 -16.60 11.10 -16.22
C ALA A 159 -17.07 10.05 -15.20
N PHE A 160 -16.22 9.64 -14.27
CA PHE A 160 -16.63 8.74 -13.18
C PHE A 160 -17.38 9.51 -12.10
N SER A 161 -18.60 9.06 -11.79
CA SER A 161 -19.38 9.60 -10.68
C SER A 161 -18.70 9.29 -9.34
N LYS A 162 -18.95 10.16 -8.35
CA LYS A 162 -18.49 9.96 -6.96
C LYS A 162 -18.88 8.58 -6.40
N ASP A 163 -20.00 8.05 -6.91
CA ASP A 163 -20.57 6.76 -6.51
C ASP A 163 -19.71 5.55 -6.93
N LEU A 164 -18.77 5.69 -7.86
CA LEU A 164 -17.86 4.61 -8.26
C LEU A 164 -16.65 4.47 -7.33
N PHE A 165 -16.25 5.53 -6.63
CA PHE A 165 -15.12 5.49 -5.70
C PHE A 165 -15.44 4.71 -4.41
N ILE A 166 -16.69 4.77 -3.93
CA ILE A 166 -17.16 4.05 -2.74
C ILE A 166 -17.00 2.53 -2.88
N PRO A 167 -17.57 1.86 -3.91
CA PRO A 167 -17.45 0.42 -4.06
C PRO A 167 -16.00 0.00 -4.30
N ILE A 168 -15.21 0.77 -5.05
CA ILE A 168 -13.78 0.48 -5.26
C ILE A 168 -13.01 0.52 -3.93
N PHE A 169 -13.26 1.52 -3.09
CA PHE A 169 -12.63 1.64 -1.77
C PHE A 169 -13.07 0.51 -0.83
N ILE A 170 -14.35 0.15 -0.82
CA ILE A 170 -14.89 -0.97 -0.04
C ILE A 170 -14.28 -2.29 -0.51
N ILE A 171 -14.20 -2.53 -1.81
CA ILE A 171 -13.58 -3.73 -2.39
C ILE A 171 -12.11 -3.78 -2.02
N ALA A 172 -11.37 -2.68 -2.14
CA ALA A 172 -9.98 -2.61 -1.72
C ALA A 172 -9.81 -2.93 -0.22
N LEU A 173 -10.71 -2.44 0.65
CA LEU A 173 -10.70 -2.78 2.07
C LEU A 173 -11.02 -4.25 2.33
N ILE A 174 -12.04 -4.81 1.68
CA ILE A 174 -12.41 -6.22 1.81
C ILE A 174 -11.26 -7.12 1.37
N ILE A 175 -10.60 -6.78 0.26
CA ILE A 175 -9.46 -7.54 -0.26
C ILE A 175 -8.28 -7.47 0.72
N ASN A 176 -7.99 -6.31 1.30
CA ASN A 176 -6.95 -6.18 2.32
C ASN A 176 -7.29 -7.01 3.57
N LEU A 177 -8.54 -6.96 4.04
CA LEU A 177 -8.99 -7.74 5.21
C LEU A 177 -8.95 -9.24 4.93
N PHE A 178 -9.38 -9.67 3.73
CA PHE A 178 -9.36 -11.08 3.33
C PHE A 178 -7.94 -11.62 3.23
N THR A 179 -7.03 -10.85 2.64
CA THR A 179 -5.60 -11.16 2.56
C THR A 179 -4.98 -11.31 3.95
N TYR A 180 -5.36 -10.44 4.88
CA TYR A 180 -4.95 -10.51 6.28
C TYR A 180 -5.45 -11.79 6.95
N LEU A 181 -6.74 -12.12 6.79
CA LEU A 181 -7.34 -13.35 7.34
C LEU A 181 -6.72 -14.64 6.76
N LEU A 182 -6.44 -14.67 5.45
CA LEU A 182 -5.75 -15.80 4.81
C LEU A 182 -4.33 -15.97 5.34
N THR A 183 -3.61 -14.87 5.57
CA THR A 183 -2.25 -14.91 6.12
C THR A 183 -2.26 -15.49 7.54
N ILE A 184 -3.22 -15.10 8.38
CA ILE A 184 -3.41 -15.65 9.73
C ILE A 184 -3.73 -17.14 9.66
N LYS A 185 -4.70 -17.54 8.83
CA LYS A 185 -5.14 -18.94 8.72
C LYS A 185 -4.00 -19.86 8.28
N SER A 186 -3.16 -19.40 7.36
CA SER A 186 -2.03 -20.18 6.83
C SER A 186 -0.89 -20.38 7.83
N TYR A 187 -0.74 -19.50 8.82
CA TYR A 187 0.30 -19.59 9.85
C TYR A 187 -0.24 -20.03 11.21
N GLN A 188 -1.50 -20.49 11.29
CA GLN A 188 -2.13 -20.90 12.55
C GLN A 188 -1.25 -21.85 13.37
N ASN A 189 -0.67 -22.91 12.79
CA ASN A 189 0.14 -23.85 13.58
C ASN A 189 1.41 -23.22 14.18
N ALA A 190 2.07 -22.32 13.44
CA ALA A 190 3.25 -21.61 13.93
C ALA A 190 2.85 -20.52 14.95
N ILE A 191 1.72 -19.83 14.74
CA ILE A 191 1.13 -18.85 15.66
C ILE A 191 0.71 -19.53 16.97
N MET A 192 0.07 -20.70 16.90
CA MET A 192 -0.37 -21.46 18.08
C MET A 192 0.80 -21.86 18.98
N SER A 193 1.99 -22.10 18.40
CA SER A 193 3.21 -22.39 19.18
C SER A 193 3.76 -21.20 19.97
N LYS A 194 3.39 -19.96 19.58
CA LYS A 194 3.86 -18.69 20.17
C LYS A 194 2.71 -17.71 20.39
N LEU A 195 1.53 -18.23 20.74
CA LEU A 195 0.24 -17.51 20.75
C LEU A 195 0.26 -16.22 21.58
N PHE A 196 0.89 -16.27 22.76
CA PHE A 196 0.97 -15.12 23.65
C PHE A 196 1.78 -13.96 23.04
N TYR A 197 2.90 -14.26 22.37
CA TYR A 197 3.73 -13.28 21.68
C TYR A 197 3.01 -12.67 20.47
N PHE A 198 2.24 -13.49 19.76
CA PHE A 198 1.42 -13.03 18.65
C PHE A 198 0.28 -12.10 19.09
N ILE A 199 -0.39 -12.40 20.21
CA ILE A 199 -1.42 -11.54 20.79
C ILE A 199 -0.83 -10.19 21.23
N LEU A 200 0.32 -10.21 21.91
CA LEU A 200 1.01 -8.98 22.33
C LEU A 200 1.39 -8.12 21.12
N TYR A 201 1.91 -8.75 20.06
CA TYR A 201 2.20 -8.10 18.78
C TYR A 201 0.95 -7.46 18.14
N LEU A 202 -0.14 -8.21 18.00
CA LEU A 202 -1.39 -7.72 17.40
C LEU A 202 -1.96 -6.53 18.16
N CYS A 203 -2.03 -6.63 19.49
CA CYS A 203 -2.59 -5.58 20.33
C CYS A 203 -1.73 -4.31 20.32
N ALA A 204 -0.40 -4.45 20.43
CA ALA A 204 0.50 -3.30 20.55
C ALA A 204 0.78 -2.60 19.22
N LEU A 205 0.86 -3.35 18.12
CA LEU A 205 1.35 -2.78 16.86
C LEU A 205 0.31 -2.67 15.76
N GLU A 206 -0.68 -3.56 15.77
CA GLU A 206 -1.70 -3.56 14.73
C GLU A 206 -2.92 -2.77 15.20
N ILE A 207 -3.43 -3.03 16.40
CA ILE A 207 -4.66 -2.41 16.92
C ILE A 207 -4.40 -1.02 17.53
N ALA A 208 -3.32 -0.86 18.31
CA ALA A 208 -3.07 0.40 19.03
C ALA A 208 -2.88 1.64 18.13
N PRO A 209 -2.20 1.58 16.95
CA PRO A 209 -2.08 2.76 16.09
C PRO A 209 -3.41 3.20 15.48
N TYR A 210 -4.30 2.27 15.13
CA TYR A 210 -5.65 2.61 14.66
C TYR A 210 -6.49 3.23 15.77
N TYR A 211 -6.38 2.71 16.99
CA TYR A 211 -7.03 3.31 18.16
C TYR A 211 -6.53 4.72 18.43
N PHE A 212 -5.21 4.95 18.32
CA PHE A 212 -4.60 6.26 18.50
C PHE A 212 -5.04 7.25 17.41
N MET A 213 -5.05 6.84 16.13
CA MET A 213 -5.57 7.66 15.03
C MET A 213 -7.05 8.01 15.25
N TYR A 214 -7.89 7.04 15.60
CA TYR A 214 -9.30 7.28 15.91
C TYR A 214 -9.47 8.29 17.05
N TYR A 215 -8.74 8.12 18.16
CA TYR A 215 -8.78 9.04 19.28
C TYR A 215 -8.35 10.46 18.88
N TRP A 216 -7.30 10.58 18.06
CA TRP A 216 -6.82 11.87 17.58
C TRP A 216 -7.84 12.56 16.64
N PHE A 217 -8.45 11.83 15.71
CA PHE A 217 -9.51 12.35 14.84
C PHE A 217 -10.78 12.74 15.63
N ALA A 218 -11.24 11.89 16.56
CA ALA A 218 -12.40 12.18 17.40
C ALA A 218 -12.16 13.42 18.29
N LYS A 219 -10.96 13.56 18.84
CA LYS A 219 -10.58 14.72 19.65
C LYS A 219 -10.35 15.98 18.82
N GLY A 220 -9.87 15.84 17.58
CA GLY A 220 -9.75 16.94 16.62
C GLY A 220 -11.10 17.51 16.21
N ILE A 221 -12.11 16.66 16.00
CA ILE A 221 -13.50 17.05 15.70
C ILE A 221 -14.16 17.73 16.91
N LEU A 222 -13.93 17.24 18.13
CA LEU A 222 -14.43 17.85 19.38
C LEU A 222 -13.79 19.21 19.71
N ARG A 223 -12.73 19.63 19.01
CA ARG A 223 -12.08 20.93 19.22
C ARG A 223 -12.57 22.02 18.25
N GLN A 224 -13.41 21.66 17.28
CA GLN A 224 -14.05 22.58 16.34
C GLN A 224 -15.52 22.89 16.68
N TYR A 225 -16.04 22.37 17.80
CA TYR A 225 -17.34 22.69 18.38
C TYR A 225 -17.18 23.34 19.76
#